data_AF-A0A7C9CJX5-F1
#
_entry.id   AF-A0A7C9CJX5-F1
#
_cell.length_a   1.000
_cell.length_b   1.000
_cell.length_c   1.000
_cell.angle_alpha   90.00
_cell.angle_beta   90.00
_cell.angle_gamma   90.00
#
_symmetry.space_group_name_H-M   'P 1'
#
loop_
_entity.id
_entity.type
_entity.pdbx_description
1 polymer ?
#
loop_
_entity_poly.entity_id
_entity_poly.type
_entity_poly.pdbx_seq_one_letter_code
_entity_poly.pdbx_strand_id
1 'polypeptide(L)'
;HIVPFLQFEPLDPNPSWVVPTCRSLTPLRVYMYDLPPRFNVGMLNRRSSDKTPVTAATLPPRPTSSGLRKQHSVEYWMMSSLLYDGGGEERETEMEAVRVLDPDVADVFFVPFFFFFELQY
;
A
#
# COMPACT_ATOMS: atom_id res chain seq x y z
N HIS A 1 5.71 -41.09 3.13
CA HIS A 1 4.39 -41.16 2.48
C HIS A 1 3.90 -39.73 2.29
N ILE A 2 3.94 -39.26 1.05
CA ILE A 2 3.60 -37.90 0.62
C ILE A 2 2.11 -37.91 0.29
N VAL A 3 1.31 -37.10 0.97
CA VAL A 3 -0.09 -36.85 0.59
C VAL A 3 -0.11 -35.94 -0.64
N PRO A 4 -0.74 -36.34 -1.76
CA PRO A 4 -0.73 -35.55 -2.96
C PRO A 4 -1.74 -34.40 -2.87
N PHE A 5 -1.31 -33.26 -3.38
CA PHE A 5 -2.04 -32.32 -4.21
C PHE A 5 -3.56 -32.25 -4.02
N LEU A 6 -4.00 -31.11 -3.49
CA LEU A 6 -5.37 -30.62 -3.58
C LEU A 6 -5.88 -30.76 -5.03
N GLN A 7 -6.75 -31.74 -5.27
CA GLN A 7 -7.55 -31.79 -6.48
C GLN A 7 -8.51 -30.61 -6.44
N PHE A 8 -8.33 -29.66 -7.35
CA PHE A 8 -9.35 -28.66 -7.62
C PHE A 8 -10.55 -29.38 -8.24
N GLU A 9 -11.62 -29.49 -7.45
CA GLU A 9 -12.96 -29.81 -7.96
C GLU A 9 -13.33 -28.81 -9.07
N PRO A 10 -13.91 -29.25 -10.20
CA PRO A 10 -14.36 -28.35 -11.25
C PRO A 10 -15.43 -27.43 -10.67
N LEU A 11 -15.18 -26.12 -10.68
CA LEU A 11 -16.17 -25.13 -10.24
C LEU A 11 -17.43 -25.31 -11.09
N ASP A 12 -18.58 -25.45 -10.42
CA ASP A 12 -19.90 -25.46 -11.04
C ASP A 12 -20.00 -24.34 -12.09
N PRO A 13 -20.55 -24.60 -13.30
CA PRO A 13 -20.56 -23.61 -14.38
C PRO A 13 -21.53 -22.45 -14.15
N ASN A 14 -22.27 -22.46 -13.03
CA ASN A 14 -23.19 -21.39 -12.69
C ASN A 14 -23.31 -21.18 -11.18
N PRO A 15 -22.32 -20.54 -10.54
CA PRO A 15 -22.57 -19.84 -9.33
C PRO A 15 -23.02 -18.45 -9.76
N SER A 16 -24.17 -18.01 -9.27
CA SER A 16 -24.57 -16.60 -9.28
C SER A 16 -23.66 -15.76 -8.37
N TRP A 17 -22.34 -15.91 -8.53
CA TRP A 17 -21.40 -14.87 -8.20
C TRP A 17 -21.84 -13.69 -9.04
N VAL A 18 -22.55 -12.78 -8.40
CA VAL A 18 -22.60 -11.39 -8.85
C VAL A 18 -21.13 -11.02 -8.99
N VAL A 19 -20.59 -11.13 -10.20
CA VAL A 19 -19.32 -10.52 -10.55
C VAL A 19 -19.52 -9.07 -10.16
N PRO A 20 -18.84 -8.57 -9.12
CA PRO A 20 -18.98 -7.18 -8.78
C PRO A 20 -18.59 -6.43 -10.05
N THR A 21 -19.54 -5.69 -10.62
CA THR A 21 -19.25 -4.80 -11.73
C THR A 21 -18.04 -3.99 -11.31
N CYS A 22 -16.96 -4.02 -12.11
CA CYS A 22 -15.75 -3.26 -11.81
C CYS A 22 -16.16 -1.87 -11.33
N ARG A 23 -15.69 -1.50 -10.14
CA ARG A 23 -16.10 -0.27 -9.45
C ARG A 23 -16.00 0.92 -10.39
N SER A 24 -16.90 1.87 -10.18
CA SER A 24 -17.12 3.10 -10.94
C SER A 24 -15.83 3.79 -11.38
N LEU A 25 -15.96 4.58 -12.45
CA LEU A 25 -14.99 5.48 -13.12
C LEU A 25 -14.34 6.55 -12.21
N THR A 26 -14.25 6.29 -10.90
CA THR A 26 -13.84 7.24 -9.86
C THR A 26 -12.76 6.60 -8.99
N PRO A 27 -11.67 7.32 -8.68
CA PRO A 27 -10.59 6.82 -7.84
C PRO A 27 -11.09 6.47 -6.43
N LEU A 28 -10.49 5.45 -5.83
CA LEU A 28 -10.69 5.10 -4.43
C LEU A 28 -10.12 6.22 -3.53
N ARG A 29 -10.94 6.84 -2.67
CA ARG A 29 -10.47 7.88 -1.75
C ARG A 29 -9.88 7.26 -0.50
N VAL A 30 -8.58 7.48 -0.28
CA VAL A 30 -7.82 6.86 0.81
C VAL A 30 -7.38 7.93 1.80
N TYR A 31 -7.83 7.81 3.05
CA TYR A 31 -7.21 8.57 4.13
C TYR A 31 -5.97 7.83 4.61
N MET A 32 -4.80 8.44 4.46
CA MET A 32 -3.53 7.87 4.89
C MET A 32 -3.05 8.54 6.19
N TYR A 33 -2.86 7.75 7.23
CA TYR A 33 -2.36 8.24 8.52
C TYR A 33 -0.93 8.78 8.44
N ASP A 34 -0.74 9.97 9.01
CA ASP A 34 0.57 10.58 9.19
C ASP A 34 1.31 9.99 10.40
N LEU A 35 1.87 8.79 10.21
CA LEU A 35 2.69 8.16 11.22
C LEU A 35 4.10 8.78 11.27
N PRO A 36 4.70 8.91 12.47
CA PRO A 36 6.12 9.27 12.59
C PRO A 36 7.01 8.33 11.76
N PRO A 37 8.00 8.84 10.99
CA PRO A 37 8.80 8.04 10.06
C PRO A 37 9.46 6.79 10.64
N ARG A 38 9.76 6.80 11.95
CA ARG A 38 10.30 5.65 12.68
C ARG A 38 9.44 4.38 12.63
N PHE A 39 8.16 4.49 12.24
CA PHE A 39 7.24 3.37 12.11
C PHE A 39 7.07 2.90 10.65
N ASN A 40 7.72 3.55 9.68
CA ASN A 40 7.61 3.20 8.27
C ASN A 40 8.95 3.33 7.51
N VAL A 41 9.10 4.30 6.61
CA VAL A 41 10.31 4.45 5.77
C VAL A 41 11.57 4.77 6.56
N GLY A 42 11.45 5.30 7.78
CA GLY A 42 12.58 5.42 8.71
C GLY A 42 13.16 4.06 9.11
N MET A 43 12.35 3.00 9.09
CA MET A 43 12.85 1.63 9.28
C MET A 43 13.63 1.12 8.07
N LEU A 44 13.31 1.61 6.85
CA LEU A 44 14.09 1.30 5.65
C LEU A 44 15.40 2.08 5.60
N ASN A 45 15.47 3.27 6.20
CA ASN A 45 16.63 4.14 6.16
C ASN A 45 16.97 4.64 7.57
N ARG A 46 17.95 4.00 8.23
CA ARG A 46 18.44 4.31 9.59
C ARG A 46 18.92 5.77 9.80
N ARG A 47 18.87 6.62 8.76
CA ARG A 47 19.24 8.04 8.79
C ARG A 47 18.07 9.00 9.00
N SER A 48 16.82 8.52 8.99
CA SER A 48 15.64 9.35 9.21
C SER A 48 15.27 9.36 10.69
N SER A 49 15.72 10.38 11.42
CA SER A 49 15.28 10.69 12.80
C SER A 49 14.23 11.80 12.84
N ASP A 50 13.79 12.28 11.67
CA ASP A 50 12.85 13.38 11.55
C ASP A 50 11.49 12.99 12.13
N LYS A 51 10.92 13.91 12.91
CA LYS A 51 9.60 13.72 13.55
C LYS A 51 8.44 14.06 12.61
N THR A 52 8.73 14.61 11.44
CA THR A 52 7.74 15.09 10.48
C THR A 52 7.22 13.92 9.63
N PRO A 53 5.92 13.89 9.30
CA PRO A 53 5.36 12.92 8.36
C PRO A 53 6.08 12.93 7.00
N VAL A 54 6.04 11.79 6.32
CA VAL A 54 6.69 11.59 5.02
C VAL A 54 5.84 12.26 3.94
N THR A 55 6.51 12.99 3.04
CA THR A 55 5.92 13.63 1.86
C THR A 55 6.54 13.04 0.59
N ALA A 56 5.97 13.32 -0.58
CA ALA A 56 6.59 12.93 -1.86
C ALA A 56 8.05 13.42 -1.99
N ALA A 57 8.36 14.61 -1.46
CA ALA A 57 9.70 15.19 -1.49
C ALA A 57 10.68 14.53 -0.52
N THR A 58 10.18 13.95 0.57
CA THR A 58 11.01 13.34 1.63
C THR A 58 11.00 11.82 1.61
N LEU A 59 10.30 11.21 0.64
CA LEU A 59 10.24 9.76 0.48
C LEU A 59 11.61 9.20 0.05
N PRO A 60 12.26 8.35 0.86
CA PRO A 60 13.55 7.78 0.48
C PRO A 60 13.38 6.78 -0.66
N PRO A 61 14.38 6.61 -1.55
CA PRO A 61 14.32 5.62 -2.62
C PRO A 61 14.08 4.20 -2.10
N ARG A 62 13.34 3.41 -2.88
CA ARG A 62 13.10 2.00 -2.57
C ARG A 62 14.44 1.29 -2.36
N PRO A 63 14.61 0.54 -1.26
CA PRO A 63 15.80 -0.26 -1.04
C PRO A 63 16.12 -1.23 -2.18
N THR A 64 17.34 -1.15 -2.71
CA THR A 64 17.83 -2.10 -3.72
C THR A 64 18.46 -3.36 -3.09
N SER A 65 18.92 -3.28 -1.84
CA SER A 65 19.55 -4.40 -1.11
C SER A 65 18.54 -5.48 -0.66
N SER A 66 19.00 -6.72 -0.48
CA SER A 66 18.24 -7.98 -0.51
C SER A 66 17.12 -8.18 0.53
N GLY A 67 16.24 -9.15 0.20
CA GLY A 67 15.39 -9.96 1.09
C GLY A 67 14.36 -9.21 1.93
N LEU A 68 14.78 -8.77 3.10
CA LEU A 68 13.92 -8.23 4.16
C LEU A 68 13.37 -6.84 3.83
N ARG A 69 14.15 -6.02 3.10
CA ARG A 69 13.69 -4.70 2.62
C ARG A 69 12.76 -4.79 1.40
N LYS A 70 12.64 -5.96 0.76
CA LYS A 70 11.70 -6.20 -0.36
C LYS A 70 10.32 -6.65 0.13
N GLN A 71 10.22 -7.26 1.31
CA GLN A 71 8.93 -7.71 1.84
C GLN A 71 7.98 -6.54 2.14
N HIS A 72 8.50 -5.36 2.50
CA HIS A 72 7.74 -4.11 2.64
C HIS A 72 7.52 -3.33 1.34
N SER A 73 7.75 -3.96 0.19
CA SER A 73 7.63 -3.26 -1.09
C SER A 73 6.20 -2.82 -1.36
N VAL A 74 5.20 -3.60 -0.94
CA VAL A 74 3.80 -3.27 -1.15
C VAL A 74 3.43 -2.01 -0.37
N GLU A 75 3.74 -1.94 0.92
CA GLU A 75 3.43 -0.77 1.75
C GLU A 75 4.20 0.46 1.28
N TYR A 76 5.47 0.29 0.87
CA TYR A 76 6.25 1.36 0.26
C TYR A 76 5.58 1.90 -1.02
N TRP A 77 5.18 1.01 -1.93
CA TRP A 77 4.59 1.41 -3.20
C TRP A 77 3.20 2.04 -3.03
N MET A 78 2.36 1.49 -2.15
CA MET A 78 1.06 2.10 -1.81
C MET A 78 1.22 3.50 -1.22
N MET A 79 2.16 3.66 -0.27
CA MET A 79 2.42 4.98 0.31
C MET A 79 2.97 5.95 -0.75
N SER A 80 3.86 5.48 -1.62
CA SER A 80 4.43 6.29 -2.70
C SER A 80 3.37 6.74 -3.70
N SER A 81 2.44 5.87 -4.10
CA SER A 81 1.38 6.22 -5.06
C SER A 81 0.39 7.23 -4.47
N LEU A 82 0.08 7.12 -3.18
CA LEU A 82 -0.80 8.06 -2.48
C LEU A 82 -0.14 9.40 -2.15
N LEU A 83 1.18 9.41 -1.98
CA LEU A 83 1.96 10.65 -1.81
C LEU A 83 2.20 11.36 -3.13
N TYR A 84 2.26 10.62 -4.23
CA TYR A 84 2.41 11.18 -5.56
C TYR A 84 1.06 11.71 -6.03
N ASP A 85 0.80 12.97 -5.71
CA ASP A 85 -0.26 13.73 -6.37
C ASP A 85 0.13 13.90 -7.84
N GLY A 86 -0.65 13.32 -8.76
CA GLY A 86 -0.28 13.06 -10.15
C GLY A 86 -0.10 14.29 -11.04
N GLY A 87 0.15 15.46 -10.47
CA GLY A 87 0.23 16.73 -11.16
C GLY A 87 -1.05 17.55 -11.09
N GLY A 88 -1.88 17.34 -10.06
CA GLY A 88 -3.09 18.13 -9.77
C GLY A 88 -4.42 17.43 -10.10
N GLU A 89 -5.51 18.11 -9.75
CA GLU A 89 -6.91 17.64 -9.80
C GLU A 89 -7.31 17.02 -11.15
N GLU A 90 -6.73 17.49 -12.25
CA GLU A 90 -7.05 17.03 -13.62
C GLU A 90 -6.71 15.56 -13.88
N ARG A 91 -5.75 14.99 -13.14
CA ARG A 91 -5.30 13.59 -13.30
C ARG A 91 -5.83 12.63 -12.25
N GLU A 92 -6.58 13.13 -11.27
CA GLU A 92 -7.21 12.27 -10.24
C GLU A 92 -8.17 11.25 -10.87
N THR A 93 -8.87 11.65 -11.93
CA THR A 93 -9.81 10.78 -12.66
C THR A 93 -9.14 9.58 -13.35
N GLU A 94 -7.82 9.66 -13.60
CA GLU A 94 -7.05 8.57 -14.20
C GLU A 94 -6.41 7.65 -13.15
N MET A 95 -6.43 8.03 -11.87
CA MET A 95 -5.87 7.22 -10.80
C MET A 95 -6.83 6.14 -10.32
N GLU A 96 -6.28 5.01 -9.88
CA GLU A 96 -7.05 3.98 -9.19
C GLU A 96 -7.40 4.41 -7.74
N ALA A 97 -6.52 5.20 -7.12
CA ALA A 97 -6.70 5.69 -5.76
C ALA A 97 -6.09 7.09 -5.57
N VAL A 98 -6.73 7.92 -4.77
CA VAL A 98 -6.30 9.28 -4.41
C VAL A 98 -6.24 9.44 -2.91
N ARG A 99 -5.25 10.21 -2.41
CA ARG A 99 -5.15 10.51 -0.99
C ARG A 99 -6.06 11.67 -0.63
N VAL A 100 -6.92 11.48 0.37
CA VAL A 100 -7.72 12.55 0.97
C VAL A 100 -7.14 12.94 2.33
N LEU A 101 -7.25 14.23 2.68
CA LEU A 101 -6.78 14.77 3.97
C LEU A 101 -7.88 14.82 5.04
N ASP A 102 -9.14 14.77 4.63
CA ASP A 102 -10.29 14.72 5.53
C ASP A 102 -10.75 13.25 5.66
N PRO A 103 -10.74 12.67 6.88
CA PRO A 103 -11.17 11.29 7.09
C PRO A 103 -12.67 11.07 6.85
N ASP A 104 -13.52 12.10 6.97
CA ASP A 104 -14.98 11.97 6.82
C ASP A 104 -15.40 11.73 5.36
N VAL A 105 -14.53 12.06 4.41
CA VAL A 105 -14.75 11.83 2.96
C VAL A 105 -14.00 10.61 2.42
N ALA A 106 -13.36 9.82 3.28
CA ALA A 106 -12.57 8.67 2.88
C ALA A 106 -13.42 7.41 2.68
N ASP A 107 -13.12 6.64 1.63
CA ASP A 107 -13.73 5.32 1.41
C ASP A 107 -13.00 4.23 2.21
N VAL A 108 -11.69 4.39 2.41
CA VAL A 108 -10.84 3.47 3.17
C VAL A 108 -9.74 4.22 3.95
N PHE A 109 -9.28 3.57 5.02
CA PHE A 109 -8.16 4.05 5.84
C PHE A 109 -6.92 3.21 5.57
N PHE A 110 -5.78 3.87 5.35
CA PHE A 110 -4.48 3.24 5.20
C PHE A 110 -3.54 3.67 6.32
N VAL A 111 -2.98 2.69 7.03
CA VAL A 111 -2.01 2.89 8.11
C VAL A 111 -0.65 2.41 7.59
N PRO A 112 0.23 3.29 7.10
CA PRO A 112 1.49 2.89 6.47
C PRO A 112 2.52 2.53 7.55
N PHE A 113 2.44 1.33 8.11
CA PHE A 113 3.37 0.80 9.11
C PHE A 113 4.22 -0.34 8.51
N PHE A 114 5.52 -0.38 8.79
CA PHE A 114 6.40 -1.46 8.33
C PHE A 114 6.80 -2.36 9.52
N PHE A 115 6.65 -3.68 9.42
CA PHE A 115 7.03 -4.62 10.49
C PHE A 115 8.38 -5.30 10.20
N PHE A 116 9.42 -5.00 10.97
CA PHE A 116 10.71 -5.66 10.82
C PHE A 116 10.81 -6.89 11.73
N PHE A 117 11.06 -8.07 11.17
CA PHE A 117 11.55 -9.22 11.94
C PHE A 117 13.08 -9.32 11.78
N GLU A 118 13.83 -8.84 12.76
CA GLU A 118 15.24 -9.22 12.93
C GLU A 118 15.24 -10.55 13.69
N LEU A 119 15.53 -11.66 13.03
CA LEU A 119 16.07 -12.81 13.75
C LEU A 119 17.55 -12.50 13.97
N GLN A 120 17.89 -12.00 15.15
CA GLN A 120 19.27 -12.03 15.61
C GLN A 120 19.62 -13.50 15.89
N TYR A 121 20.43 -14.09 15.01
CA TYR A 121 21.20 -15.30 15.27
C TYR A 121 22.65 -15.04 14.89
#